data_AF-A0A428FZI8-F1
#
_entry.id   AF-A0A428FZI8-F1
#
_cell.length_a   1.000
_cell.length_b   1.000
_cell.length_c   1.000
_cell.angle_alpha   90.00
_cell.angle_beta   90.00
_cell.angle_gamma   90.00
#
_symmetry.space_group_name_H-M   'P 1'
#
loop_
_entity.id
_entity.type
_entity.pdbx_description
1 polymer ?
#
loop_
_entity_poly.entity_id
_entity_poly.type
_entity_poly.pdbx_seq_one_letter_code
_entity_poly.pdbx_strand_id
1 'polypeptide(L)' 'MKELSFDAFYQLYQNEQLSLVDVREVEELDKDQLHYVICKSGMRSARACQFLAEQVYDVINVQGGMTAFENL' A
#
# COMPACT_ATOMS: atom_id res chain seq x y z
N MET A 1 -2.41 12.34 2.10
CA MET A 1 -2.13 10.91 1.85
C MET A 1 -2.59 10.57 0.45
N LYS A 2 -1.80 9.84 -0.32
CA LYS A 2 -2.18 9.38 -1.66
C LYS A 2 -2.97 8.07 -1.55
N GLU A 3 -3.95 7.88 -2.42
CA GLU A 3 -4.75 6.66 -2.49
C GLU A 3 -4.91 6.19 -3.93
N LEU A 4 -5.11 4.88 -4.11
CA LEU A 4 -5.31 4.22 -5.39
C LEU A 4 -6.47 3.23 -5.27
N SER A 5 -7.29 3.10 -6.32
CA SER A 5 -8.33 2.06 -6.37
C SER A 5 -7.71 0.66 -6.44
N PHE A 6 -8.44 -0.35 -5.95
CA PHE A 6 -7.97 -1.72 -6.04
C PHE A 6 -7.74 -2.16 -7.49
N ASP A 7 -8.62 -1.78 -8.43
CA ASP A 7 -8.46 -2.14 -9.85
C ASP A 7 -7.14 -1.63 -10.43
N ALA A 8 -6.80 -0.37 -10.16
CA ALA A 8 -5.55 0.20 -10.65
C ALA A 8 -4.32 -0.43 -9.98
N PHE A 9 -4.41 -0.74 -8.68
CA PHE A 9 -3.38 -1.52 -7.98
C PHE A 9 -3.22 -2.92 -8.61
N TYR A 10 -4.32 -3.60 -8.90
CA TYR A 10 -4.32 -4.96 -9.42
C TYR A 10 -3.69 -5.03 -10.81
N GLN A 11 -3.93 -4.03 -11.67
CA GLN A 11 -3.24 -3.91 -12.96
C GLN A 11 -1.72 -3.73 -12.79
N LEU A 12 -1.26 -2.92 -11.83
CA LEU A 12 0.17 -2.78 -11.53
C LEU A 12 0.77 -4.09 -11.04
N TYR A 13 0.06 -4.80 -10.15
CA TYR A 13 0.47 -6.10 -9.62
C TYR A 13 0.61 -7.16 -10.73
N GLN A 14 -0.33 -7.21 -11.68
CA GLN A 14 -0.29 -8.17 -12.79
C GLN A 14 0.87 -7.95 -13.77
N ASN A 15 1.39 -6.73 -13.87
CA ASN A 15 2.51 -6.39 -14.75
C ASN A 15 3.89 -6.70 -14.14
N GLU A 16 3.94 -7.52 -13.08
CA GLU A 16 5.14 -7.98 -12.34
C GLU A 16 6.05 -6.87 -11.76
N GLN A 17 5.59 -5.62 -11.75
CA GLN A 17 6.42 -4.49 -11.31
C GLN A 17 6.49 -4.33 -9.77
N LEU A 18 5.83 -5.20 -9.01
CA LEU A 18 5.72 -5.10 -7.55
C LEU A 18 6.40 -6.28 -6.85
N SER A 19 7.28 -5.96 -5.89
CA SER A 19 7.78 -6.90 -4.90
C SER A 19 6.95 -6.83 -3.63
N LEU A 20 6.76 -7.97 -2.96
CA LEU A 20 6.14 -8.03 -1.64
C LEU A 20 7.25 -7.94 -0.58
N VAL A 21 7.08 -7.04 0.38
CA VAL A 21 7.99 -6.86 1.51
C VAL A 21 7.23 -7.14 2.80
N ASP A 22 7.79 -8.00 3.66
CA ASP A 22 7.33 -8.19 5.04
C ASP A 22 8.16 -7.28 5.94
N VAL A 23 7.50 -6.33 6.60
CA VAL A 23 8.12 -5.25 7.37
C VAL A 23 7.63 -5.34 8.80
N ARG A 24 8.57 -5.38 9.75
CA ARG A 24 8.23 -5.41 11.19
C ARG A 24 8.39 -4.05 11.85
N GLU A 25 9.40 -3.31 11.43
CA GLU A 25 9.75 -1.99 11.95
C GLU A 25 9.92 -0.99 10.79
N VAL A 26 9.69 0.29 11.04
CA VAL A 26 9.64 1.33 9.99
C VAL A 26 11.00 1.56 9.32
N GLU A 27 12.09 1.28 10.03
CA GLU A 27 13.46 1.40 9.53
C GLU A 27 13.80 0.36 8.46
N GLU A 28 13.00 -0.72 8.33
CA GLU A 28 13.16 -1.73 7.28
C GLU A 28 12.60 -1.26 5.92
N LEU A 29 11.81 -0.17 5.90
CA LEU A 29 11.30 0.43 4.66
C LEU A 29 12.36 1.30 3.99
N ASP A 30 12.56 1.07 2.69
CA ASP A 30 13.38 1.93 1.84
C ASP A 30 12.67 3.28 1.60
N LYS A 31 13.30 4.38 2.00
CA LYS A 31 12.74 5.74 1.84
C LYS A 31 12.74 6.24 0.41
N ASP A 32 13.58 5.67 -0.45
CA ASP A 32 13.73 6.09 -1.84
C ASP A 32 12.77 5.34 -2.78
N GLN A 33 11.93 4.45 -2.24
CA GLN A 33 10.95 3.67 -3.00
C GLN A 33 9.52 4.09 -2.68
N LEU A 34 8.67 3.98 -3.70
CA LEU A 34 7.22 4.10 -3.55
C LEU A 34 6.65 2.78 -3.00
N HIS A 35 5.96 2.85 -1.87
CA HIS A 35 5.32 1.69 -1.25
C HIS A 35 3.80 1.72 -1.39
N TYR A 36 3.24 0.65 -1.95
CA TYR A 36 1.80 0.40 -1.94
C TYR A 36 1.43 -0.39 -0.69
N VAL A 37 0.64 0.19 0.19
CA VAL A 37 0.28 -0.43 1.47
C VAL A 37 -1.16 -0.91 1.42
N ILE A 38 -1.34 -2.20 1.68
CA ILE A 38 -2.64 -2.86 1.63
C ILE A 38 -2.90 -3.65 2.91
N CYS A 39 -4.14 -3.62 3.38
CA CYS A 39 -4.61 -4.48 4.46
C CYS A 39 -5.94 -5.13 4.08
N LYS A 40 -6.59 -5.88 4.99
CA LYS A 40 -7.86 -6.55 4.69
C LYS A 40 -8.94 -5.61 4.09
N SER A 41 -9.23 -4.47 4.71
CA SER A 41 -10.36 -3.60 4.34
C SER A 41 -9.99 -2.14 4.06
N GLY A 42 -8.69 -1.83 3.95
CA GLY A 42 -8.17 -0.48 3.71
C GLY A 42 -7.98 0.41 4.96
N MET A 43 -8.68 0.16 6.07
CA MET A 43 -8.63 1.07 7.24
C MET A 43 -7.28 1.09 7.98
N ARG A 44 -6.62 -0.06 8.12
CA ARG A 44 -5.32 -0.15 8.80
C ARG A 44 -4.20 0.40 7.93
N SER A 45 -4.22 0.10 6.64
CA SER A 45 -3.26 0.62 5.66
C SER A 45 -3.39 2.12 5.49
N ALA A 46 -4.60 2.70 5.54
CA ALA A 46 -4.78 4.14 5.55
C ALA A 46 -4.08 4.79 6.76
N ARG A 47 -4.30 4.27 7.98
CA ARG A 47 -3.62 4.77 9.18
C ARG A 47 -2.10 4.63 9.10
N ALA A 48 -1.60 3.49 8.60
CA ALA A 48 -0.17 3.29 8.39
C ALA A 48 0.40 4.29 7.38
N CYS A 49 -0.28 4.52 6.25
CA CYS A 49 0.14 5.51 5.26
C CYS A 49 0.13 6.93 5.84
N GLN A 50 -0.80 7.25 6.75
CA GLN A 50 -0.82 8.54 7.43
C GLN A 50 0.47 8.75 8.24
N PHE A 51 0.77 7.77 9.10
CA PHE A 51 1.96 7.76 9.93
C PHE A 51 3.26 7.81 9.10
N LEU A 52 3.36 6.99 8.05
CA LEU A 52 4.54 6.93 7.19
C LEU A 52 4.73 8.21 6.36
N ALA A 53 3.64 8.84 5.89
CA ALA A 53 3.71 10.11 5.17
C ALA A 53 4.21 11.25 6.07
N GLU A 54 3.86 11.26 7.36
CA GLU A 54 4.39 12.22 8.34
C GLU A 54 5.91 12.06 8.54
N GLN A 55 6.44 10.85 8.30
CA GLN A 55 7.87 10.53 8.32
C GLN A 55 8.55 10.66 6.94
N VAL A 56 7.86 11.25 5.96
CA VAL A 56 8.38 11.56 4.62
C VAL A 56 8.64 10.31 3.75
N TYR A 57 7.94 9.19 4.01
CA TYR A 57 7.93 8.06 3.06
C TYR A 57 6.94 8.32 1.91
N ASP A 58 7.27 7.86 0.70
CA ASP A 58 6.32 7.85 -0.41
C ASP A 58 5.44 6.60 -0.33
N VAL A 59 4.19 6.79 0.09
CA VAL A 59 3.24 5.71 0.36
C VAL A 59 1.89 5.96 -0.31
N ILE A 60 1.30 4.90 -0.84
CA ILE A 60 -0.05 4.88 -1.42
C ILE A 60 -0.89 3.82 -0.70
N ASN A 61 -2.02 4.23 -0.13
CA ASN A 61 -3.01 3.31 0.41
C ASN A 61 -3.84 2.69 -0.73
N VAL A 62 -4.01 1.35 -0.71
CA VAL A 62 -4.92 0.66 -1.63
C VAL A 62 -6.34 0.65 -1.04
N GLN A 63 -7.26 1.34 -1.71
CA GLN A 63 -8.65 1.48 -1.28
C GLN A 63 -9.38 0.14 -1.29
N GLY A 64 -10.28 -0.05 -0.32
CA GLY A 64 -11.04 -1.30 -0.14
C GLY A 64 -10.22 -2.47 0.39
N GLY A 65 -8.89 -2.38 0.35
CA GLY A 65 -8.00 -3.45 0.79
C GLY A 65 -8.20 -4.75 0.01
N MET A 66 -7.79 -5.87 0.60
CA MET A 66 -7.98 -7.19 0.00
C MET A 66 -9.44 -7.58 -0.20
N THR A 67 -10.40 -7.04 0.57
CA THR A 67 -11.83 -7.32 0.37
C THR A 67 -12.35 -6.79 -0.97
N ALA A 68 -11.69 -5.78 -1.56
CA ALA A 68 -12.04 -5.36 -2.92
C ALA A 68 -11.76 -6.46 -3.98
N PHE A 69 -10.79 -7.34 -3.73
CA PHE A 69 -10.52 -8.50 -4.59
C PHE A 69 -11.65 -9.53 -4.57
N GLU A 70 -12.30 -9.72 -3.43
CA GLU A 70 -13.37 -10.72 -3.26
C GLU A 70 -14.63 -10.37 -4.08
N ASN A 71 -14.73 -9.14 -4.58
CA ASN A 71 -15.86 -8.61 -5.33
C ASN A 71 -15.53 -8.31 -6.80
N LEU A 72 -14.38 -8.78 -7.27
CA LEU A 72 -13.83 -8.54 -8.61
C LEU A 72 -14.24 -9.64 -9.62
#